data_AF-A0A929IFI1-F1
#
_entry.id   AF-A0A929IFI1-F1
#
_cell.length_a   1.000
_cell.length_b   1.000
_cell.length_c   1.000
_cell.angle_alpha   90.00
_cell.angle_beta   90.00
_cell.angle_gamma   90.00
#
_symmetry.space_group_name_H-M   'P 1'
#
loop_
_entity.id
_entity.type
_entity.pdbx_description
1 polymer ?
#
loop_
_entity_poly.entity_id
_entity_poly.type
_entity_poly.pdbx_seq_one_letter_code
_entity_poly.pdbx_strand_id
1 'polypeptide(L)'
;LYFIYPEGWNVTYTPHVFDYYRDRKYYTFRRLTTTEQALQTFKDSIQGYVVWDPDVRTSLIVAFTAAGLGNAVVVDESLIPLVQKAGLKPVEDLRGLFTGWSDAQIFQWAYDRYWDRCSRDFIIWLGGEHGRVLKPGVADWGMTNRAFFSDLSTKPEDQEEYALANKLLGQMNPMAMVMGWHSYKKDLERDHVSLVSSYGLRVEGLHTLPNLSFSHHVPAEPGFVYRNHHNINPGKTYAPKNKVYLACVQTDGLGIGAWHEPGRGEIPYAWEVIMNYSWLAPAMMEYFYTMATPNDYFIGALSGPGYIYPKAVPKDKLPGLIAKAREMMELLDLRVFEIMDYSEGATVEGNTELTQEVVEAYYAGMPAAIGFVNGYAPAFTFTNKNKRPLISYDYYLSPTKTEEEAVADLHELEALNARRPYFLLMHVREYSNVQRVKSIIDKLGPEFELVPLDVFIRMAGEAPTFKERFLLTTR
;
A
#
# COMPACT_ATOMS: atom_id res chain seq x y z
N LEU A 1 -23.09 -0.40 -1.30
CA LEU A 1 -23.15 0.91 -0.59
C LEU A 1 -21.82 1.61 -0.84
N TYR A 2 -21.82 2.90 -1.19
CA TYR A 2 -20.59 3.67 -1.39
C TYR A 2 -20.59 4.87 -0.44
N PHE A 3 -19.52 5.03 0.31
CA PHE A 3 -19.34 6.11 1.27
C PHE A 3 -18.39 7.17 0.70
N ILE A 4 -18.77 8.43 0.86
CA ILE A 4 -17.86 9.56 0.66
C ILE A 4 -17.31 9.91 2.04
N TYR A 5 -15.99 9.76 2.21
CA TYR A 5 -15.31 10.01 3.48
C TYR A 5 -14.93 11.48 3.63
N PRO A 6 -14.79 11.99 4.87
CA PRO A 6 -14.37 13.38 5.12
C PRO A 6 -12.92 13.62 4.67
N GLU A 7 -12.55 14.89 4.46
CA GLU A 7 -11.20 15.32 4.01
C GLU A 7 -10.06 14.82 4.92
N GLY A 8 -10.32 14.63 6.22
CA GLY A 8 -9.34 14.10 7.18
C GLY A 8 -9.12 12.58 7.10
N TRP A 9 -9.75 11.88 6.17
CA TRP A 9 -9.53 10.46 5.91
C TRP A 9 -8.31 10.26 5.02
N ASN A 10 -7.46 9.26 5.29
CA ASN A 10 -6.22 9.04 4.54
C ASN A 10 -6.45 8.85 3.02
N VAL A 11 -7.59 8.24 2.67
CA VAL A 11 -7.98 7.99 1.28
C VAL A 11 -8.88 9.13 0.80
N THR A 12 -8.28 10.17 0.24
CA THR A 12 -8.95 11.43 -0.13
C THR A 12 -9.67 11.37 -1.47
N TYR A 13 -9.39 10.37 -2.32
CA TYR A 13 -9.97 10.28 -3.67
C TYR A 13 -11.45 9.83 -3.69
N THR A 14 -12.05 9.46 -2.56
CA THR A 14 -13.41 8.87 -2.56
C THR A 14 -14.49 9.74 -3.23
N PRO A 15 -14.52 11.08 -3.11
CA PRO A 15 -15.45 11.92 -3.86
C PRO A 15 -15.17 11.90 -5.37
N HIS A 16 -13.90 11.93 -5.76
CA HIS A 16 -13.51 11.98 -7.18
C HIS A 16 -13.78 10.65 -7.90
N VAL A 17 -13.54 9.52 -7.23
CA VAL A 17 -13.90 8.18 -7.76
C VAL A 17 -15.42 8.03 -7.84
N PHE A 18 -16.18 8.60 -6.90
CA PHE A 18 -17.65 8.66 -7.01
C PHE A 18 -18.10 9.42 -8.26
N ASP A 19 -17.53 10.60 -8.51
CA ASP A 19 -17.82 11.39 -9.72
C ASP A 19 -17.44 10.61 -10.98
N TYR A 20 -16.29 9.93 -10.98
CA TYR A 20 -15.90 9.07 -12.11
C TYR A 20 -16.88 7.91 -12.34
N TYR A 21 -17.33 7.23 -11.29
CA TYR A 21 -18.34 6.18 -11.41
C TYR A 21 -19.68 6.70 -11.94
N ARG A 22 -20.08 7.91 -11.54
CA ARG A 22 -21.28 8.58 -12.04
C ARG A 22 -21.13 8.98 -13.51
N ASP A 23 -20.06 9.71 -13.84
CA ASP A 23 -19.94 10.46 -15.09
C ASP A 23 -19.33 9.64 -16.22
N ARG A 24 -18.50 8.65 -15.88
CA ARG A 24 -17.76 7.82 -16.86
C ARG A 24 -18.21 6.36 -16.85
N LYS A 25 -18.67 5.85 -15.70
CA LYS A 25 -19.25 4.49 -15.61
C LYS A 25 -20.78 4.47 -15.60
N TYR A 26 -21.42 5.63 -15.66
CA TYR A 26 -22.88 5.79 -15.75
C TYR A 26 -23.66 5.13 -14.60
N TYR A 27 -23.05 4.97 -13.43
CA TYR A 27 -23.76 4.51 -12.24
C TYR A 27 -24.71 5.60 -11.74
N THR A 28 -25.94 5.21 -11.40
CA THR A 28 -26.89 6.08 -10.70
C THR A 28 -26.82 5.84 -9.20
N PHE A 29 -26.72 6.92 -8.43
CA PHE A 29 -26.64 6.83 -6.97
C PHE A 29 -27.90 7.43 -6.32
N ARG A 30 -28.44 6.72 -5.32
CA ARG A 30 -29.45 7.25 -4.40
C ARG A 30 -28.77 7.60 -3.08
N ARG A 31 -28.82 8.88 -2.71
CA ARG A 31 -28.30 9.34 -1.41
C ARG A 31 -29.15 8.79 -0.27
N LEU A 32 -28.50 8.17 0.71
CA LEU A 32 -29.08 7.73 1.98
C LEU A 32 -28.50 8.62 3.08
N THR A 33 -29.35 9.27 3.87
CA THR A 33 -28.91 10.29 4.84
C THR A 33 -28.97 9.84 6.29
N THR A 34 -29.58 8.68 6.58
CA THR A 34 -29.68 8.12 7.94
C THR A 34 -29.41 6.62 7.97
N THR A 35 -29.00 6.11 9.14
CA THR A 35 -28.84 4.68 9.38
C THR A 35 -30.13 3.90 9.17
N GLU A 36 -31.30 4.46 9.56
CA GLU A 36 -32.60 3.82 9.32
C GLU A 36 -32.90 3.68 7.82
N GLN A 37 -32.59 4.69 7.00
CA GLN A 37 -32.74 4.61 5.55
C GLN A 37 -31.82 3.56 4.94
N ALA A 38 -30.55 3.51 5.38
CA ALA A 38 -29.60 2.51 4.93
C ALA A 38 -30.08 1.10 5.28
N LEU A 39 -30.44 0.88 6.55
CA LEU A 39 -30.95 -0.39 7.02
C LEU A 39 -32.19 -0.83 6.25
N GLN A 40 -33.19 0.03 6.11
CA GLN A 40 -34.42 -0.33 5.41
C GLN A 40 -34.21 -0.60 3.91
N THR A 41 -33.21 0.03 3.30
CA THR A 41 -32.85 -0.22 1.89
C THR A 41 -32.19 -1.59 1.70
N PHE A 42 -31.38 -2.03 2.67
CA PHE A 42 -30.54 -3.22 2.53
C PHE A 42 -30.93 -4.40 3.44
N LYS A 43 -31.97 -4.28 4.26
CA LYS A 43 -32.37 -5.31 5.24
C LYS A 43 -32.61 -6.69 4.64
N ASP A 44 -33.08 -6.76 3.39
CA ASP A 44 -33.36 -8.02 2.71
C ASP A 44 -32.07 -8.72 2.22
N SER A 45 -30.93 -8.02 2.28
CA SER A 45 -29.59 -8.55 1.98
C SER A 45 -28.82 -9.04 3.21
N ILE A 46 -29.36 -8.85 4.42
CA ILE A 46 -28.74 -9.26 5.69
C ILE A 46 -29.66 -10.21 6.47
N GLN A 47 -29.07 -11.13 7.24
CA GLN A 47 -29.80 -12.20 7.93
C GLN A 47 -30.00 -11.93 9.42
N GLY A 48 -29.25 -10.98 9.99
CA GLY A 48 -29.33 -10.65 11.41
C GLY A 48 -28.42 -9.51 11.80
N TYR A 49 -28.16 -9.37 13.10
CA TYR A 49 -27.25 -8.37 13.64
C TYR A 49 -26.31 -8.97 14.70
N VAL A 50 -25.10 -8.42 14.80
CA VAL A 50 -24.12 -8.73 15.85
C VAL A 50 -23.96 -7.50 16.73
N VAL A 51 -24.07 -7.68 18.05
CA VAL A 51 -23.90 -6.59 19.01
C VAL A 51 -22.45 -6.55 19.51
N TRP A 52 -21.78 -5.41 19.38
CA TRP A 52 -20.46 -5.18 19.96
C TRP A 52 -20.55 -4.35 21.25
N ASP A 53 -19.48 -4.38 22.04
CA ASP A 53 -19.34 -3.69 23.32
C ASP A 53 -18.51 -2.39 23.18
N PRO A 54 -19.12 -1.20 23.28
CA PRO A 54 -18.41 0.08 23.23
C PRO A 54 -17.31 0.28 24.28
N ASP A 55 -17.35 -0.46 25.38
CA ASP A 55 -16.34 -0.38 26.45
C ASP A 55 -15.14 -1.30 26.17
N VAL A 56 -15.26 -2.22 25.21
CA VAL A 56 -14.18 -3.10 24.77
C VAL A 56 -14.01 -3.00 23.25
N ARG A 57 -13.14 -2.10 22.77
CA ARG A 57 -12.90 -1.86 21.33
C ARG A 57 -12.67 -3.16 20.53
N THR A 58 -11.93 -4.11 21.09
CA THR A 58 -11.60 -5.39 20.43
C THR A 58 -12.85 -6.22 20.13
N SER A 59 -13.95 -6.04 20.87
CA SER A 59 -15.23 -6.67 20.57
C SER A 59 -15.79 -6.25 19.21
N LEU A 60 -15.54 -5.01 18.75
CA LEU A 60 -15.95 -4.55 17.42
C LEU A 60 -15.20 -5.30 16.31
N ILE A 61 -13.91 -5.56 16.52
CA ILE A 61 -13.08 -6.31 15.57
C ILE A 61 -13.59 -7.76 15.48
N VAL A 62 -13.88 -8.40 16.61
CA VAL A 62 -14.50 -9.74 16.65
C VAL A 62 -15.90 -9.73 16.02
N ALA A 63 -16.68 -8.67 16.25
CA ALA A 63 -18.02 -8.51 15.68
C ALA A 63 -17.99 -8.51 14.14
N PHE A 64 -17.00 -7.89 13.50
CA PHE A 64 -16.85 -7.95 12.03
C PHE A 64 -16.62 -9.39 11.53
N THR A 65 -15.84 -10.21 12.25
CA THR A 65 -15.69 -11.63 11.91
C THR A 65 -17.03 -12.35 11.99
N ALA A 66 -17.73 -12.22 13.12
CA ALA A 66 -19.04 -12.86 13.31
C ALA A 66 -20.07 -12.39 12.29
N ALA A 67 -20.09 -11.09 11.97
CA ALA A 67 -21.01 -10.49 11.01
C ALA A 67 -20.77 -10.95 9.57
N GLY A 68 -19.50 -11.05 9.14
CA GLY A 68 -19.15 -11.61 7.83
C GLY A 68 -19.60 -13.07 7.68
N LEU A 69 -19.41 -13.89 8.72
CA LEU A 69 -19.85 -15.29 8.73
C LEU A 69 -21.38 -15.44 8.77
N GLY A 70 -22.07 -14.56 9.50
CA GLY A 70 -23.52 -14.58 9.69
C GLY A 70 -24.32 -13.78 8.66
N ASN A 71 -23.65 -13.15 7.68
CA ASN A 71 -24.26 -12.17 6.78
C ASN A 71 -25.11 -11.13 7.55
N ALA A 72 -24.52 -10.53 8.56
CA ALA A 72 -25.20 -9.68 9.54
C ALA A 72 -24.64 -8.26 9.55
N VAL A 73 -25.38 -7.33 10.15
CA VAL A 73 -24.91 -5.96 10.42
C VAL A 73 -24.34 -5.86 11.84
N VAL A 74 -23.24 -5.13 12.01
CA VAL A 74 -22.67 -4.84 13.34
C VAL A 74 -23.35 -3.61 13.94
N VAL A 75 -23.77 -3.70 15.20
CA VAL A 75 -24.46 -2.62 15.92
C VAL A 75 -23.96 -2.51 17.36
N ASP A 76 -23.96 -1.31 17.94
CA ASP A 76 -23.91 -1.16 19.40
C ASP A 76 -25.32 -1.24 20.01
N GLU A 77 -25.41 -1.22 21.34
CA GLU A 77 -26.67 -1.32 22.08
C GLU A 77 -27.71 -0.27 21.66
N SER A 78 -27.31 0.96 21.33
CA SER A 78 -28.23 2.04 20.98
C SER A 78 -28.99 1.78 19.67
N LEU A 79 -28.46 0.92 18.80
CA LEU A 79 -29.04 0.57 17.51
C LEU A 79 -29.89 -0.70 17.55
N ILE A 80 -29.93 -1.45 18.67
CA ILE A 80 -30.73 -2.67 18.82
C ILE A 80 -32.22 -2.44 18.51
N PRO A 81 -32.90 -1.39 19.05
CA PRO A 81 -34.30 -1.16 18.75
C PRO A 81 -34.56 -0.96 17.25
N LEU A 82 -33.61 -0.34 16.54
CA LEU A 82 -33.71 -0.07 15.11
C LEU A 82 -33.64 -1.37 14.29
N VAL A 83 -32.68 -2.25 14.58
CA VAL A 83 -32.53 -3.52 13.86
C VAL A 83 -33.64 -4.53 14.19
N GLN A 84 -34.14 -4.52 15.42
CA GLN A 84 -35.29 -5.34 15.80
C GLN A 84 -36.59 -4.87 15.12
N LYS A 85 -36.82 -3.56 15.05
CA LYS A 85 -37.94 -2.98 14.29
C LYS A 85 -37.87 -3.34 12.80
N ALA A 86 -36.66 -3.49 12.26
CA ALA A 86 -36.44 -3.96 10.89
C ALA A 86 -36.67 -5.47 10.70
N GLY A 87 -36.93 -6.22 11.77
CA GLY A 87 -37.21 -7.67 11.75
C GLY A 87 -35.97 -8.56 11.82
N LEU A 88 -34.79 -7.99 12.11
CA LEU A 88 -33.54 -8.74 12.21
C LEU A 88 -33.44 -9.45 13.55
N LYS A 89 -32.79 -10.62 13.54
CA LYS A 89 -32.55 -11.44 14.73
C LYS A 89 -31.09 -11.31 15.19
N PRO A 90 -30.82 -11.42 16.51
CA PRO A 90 -29.45 -11.45 17.00
C PRO A 90 -28.73 -12.70 16.49
N VAL A 91 -27.52 -12.51 15.96
CA VAL A 91 -26.58 -13.56 15.56
C VAL A 91 -25.58 -13.83 16.68
N GLU A 92 -25.08 -12.76 17.30
CA GLU A 92 -24.15 -12.81 18.44
C GLU A 92 -24.30 -11.52 19.27
N ASP A 93 -24.13 -11.62 20.59
CA ASP A 93 -24.11 -10.47 21.50
C ASP A 93 -22.84 -10.52 22.36
N LEU A 94 -21.90 -9.61 22.08
CA LEU A 94 -20.57 -9.59 22.70
C LEU A 94 -20.50 -8.66 23.92
N ARG A 95 -21.60 -8.02 24.32
CA ARG A 95 -21.61 -7.08 25.44
C ARG A 95 -21.27 -7.75 26.76
N GLY A 96 -20.35 -7.15 27.51
CA GLY A 96 -19.89 -7.64 28.81
C GLY A 96 -19.07 -8.94 28.77
N LEU A 97 -18.92 -9.58 27.61
CA LEU A 97 -18.24 -10.87 27.49
C LEU A 97 -16.73 -10.77 27.75
N PHE A 98 -16.13 -9.68 27.31
CA PHE A 98 -14.67 -9.49 27.28
C PHE A 98 -14.16 -8.49 28.34
N THR A 99 -15.01 -8.11 29.31
CA THR A 99 -14.62 -7.17 30.35
C THR A 99 -13.44 -7.71 31.15
N GLY A 100 -12.32 -6.97 31.12
CA GLY A 100 -11.09 -7.32 31.84
C GLY A 100 -10.19 -8.36 31.15
N TRP A 101 -10.52 -8.79 29.93
CA TRP A 101 -9.70 -9.72 29.16
C TRP A 101 -8.59 -8.98 28.39
N SER A 102 -7.46 -9.66 28.15
CA SER A 102 -6.42 -9.19 27.22
C SER A 102 -6.85 -9.40 25.77
N ASP A 103 -6.25 -8.66 24.82
CA ASP A 103 -6.52 -8.86 23.39
C ASP A 103 -6.17 -10.29 22.95
N ALA A 104 -5.08 -10.87 23.48
CA ALA A 104 -4.74 -12.27 23.23
C ALA A 104 -5.86 -13.23 23.65
N GLN A 105 -6.48 -13.04 24.82
CA GLN A 105 -7.60 -13.86 25.29
C GLN A 105 -8.84 -13.68 24.41
N ILE A 106 -9.16 -12.45 24.02
CA ILE A 106 -10.32 -12.13 23.18
C ILE A 106 -10.16 -12.76 21.79
N PHE A 107 -9.00 -12.60 21.16
CA PHE A 107 -8.74 -13.16 19.84
C PHE A 107 -8.57 -14.69 19.87
N GLN A 108 -8.05 -15.26 20.96
CA GLN A 108 -8.04 -16.72 21.13
C GLN A 108 -9.47 -17.28 21.21
N TRP A 109 -10.37 -16.63 21.95
CA TRP A 109 -11.79 -16.99 21.97
C TRP A 109 -12.43 -16.88 20.57
N ALA A 110 -12.13 -15.80 19.84
CA ALA A 110 -12.63 -15.62 18.48
C ALA A 110 -12.06 -16.69 17.53
N TYR A 111 -10.78 -17.04 17.66
CA TYR A 111 -10.14 -18.11 16.91
C TYR A 111 -10.88 -19.44 17.10
N ASP A 112 -11.07 -19.85 18.36
CA ASP A 112 -11.70 -21.15 18.68
C ASP A 112 -13.14 -21.25 18.19
N ARG A 113 -13.84 -20.12 18.05
CA ARG A 113 -15.26 -20.06 17.66
C ARG A 113 -15.51 -19.88 16.17
N TYR A 114 -14.63 -19.14 15.48
CA TYR A 114 -14.90 -18.65 14.12
C TYR A 114 -13.88 -19.09 13.08
N TRP A 115 -12.63 -19.36 13.49
CA TRP A 115 -11.52 -19.48 12.54
C TRP A 115 -11.77 -20.57 11.50
N ASP A 116 -12.34 -21.71 11.89
CA ASP A 116 -12.64 -22.86 11.03
C ASP A 116 -13.51 -22.53 9.81
N ARG A 117 -14.34 -21.48 9.91
CA ARG A 117 -15.25 -21.01 8.87
C ARG A 117 -14.75 -19.77 8.13
N CYS A 118 -13.68 -19.15 8.61
CA CYS A 118 -13.10 -17.97 7.98
C CYS A 118 -12.34 -18.32 6.69
N SER A 119 -12.22 -17.33 5.80
CA SER A 119 -11.37 -17.42 4.63
C SER A 119 -9.92 -17.75 4.99
N ARG A 120 -9.24 -18.43 4.06
CA ARG A 120 -7.80 -18.65 4.06
C ARG A 120 -7.07 -17.88 2.97
N ASP A 121 -7.81 -17.10 2.18
CA ASP A 121 -7.26 -16.23 1.12
C ASP A 121 -7.22 -14.76 1.55
N PHE A 122 -8.03 -14.37 2.54
CA PHE A 122 -8.08 -13.02 3.10
C PHE A 122 -8.15 -13.04 4.62
N ILE A 123 -7.33 -12.20 5.25
CA ILE A 123 -7.36 -11.89 6.69
C ILE A 123 -7.18 -10.38 6.87
N ILE A 124 -7.87 -9.78 7.84
CA ILE A 124 -7.88 -8.33 8.03
C ILE A 124 -7.23 -7.92 9.36
N TRP A 125 -6.28 -6.99 9.30
CA TRP A 125 -5.72 -6.29 10.46
C TRP A 125 -6.35 -4.90 10.62
N LEU A 126 -7.10 -4.68 11.71
CA LEU A 126 -7.74 -3.40 12.05
C LEU A 126 -7.02 -2.71 13.22
N GLY A 127 -5.69 -2.62 13.13
CA GLY A 127 -4.84 -2.09 14.19
C GLY A 127 -4.51 -0.60 14.10
N GLY A 128 -4.45 -0.01 12.90
CA GLY A 128 -3.83 1.32 12.69
C GLY A 128 -4.37 2.53 13.47
N GLU A 129 -5.41 2.33 14.29
CA GLU A 129 -5.85 3.23 15.35
C GLU A 129 -5.92 2.48 16.69
N HIS A 130 -5.74 3.15 17.83
CA HIS A 130 -5.82 2.52 19.14
C HIS A 130 -6.78 3.25 20.09
N GLY A 131 -7.04 2.64 21.26
CA GLY A 131 -7.86 3.27 22.29
C GLY A 131 -9.34 3.26 21.91
N ARG A 132 -9.97 4.44 21.78
CA ARG A 132 -11.41 4.58 21.45
C ARG A 132 -11.69 4.85 19.97
N VAL A 133 -10.65 4.92 19.14
CA VAL A 133 -10.78 5.20 17.71
C VAL A 133 -10.65 3.90 16.92
N LEU A 134 -11.50 3.75 15.92
CA LEU A 134 -11.35 2.75 14.87
C LEU A 134 -11.72 3.39 13.54
N LYS A 135 -10.90 3.16 12.52
CA LYS A 135 -11.16 3.57 11.13
C LYS A 135 -11.27 2.33 10.22
N PRO A 136 -12.35 1.54 10.32
CA PRO A 136 -12.44 0.22 9.70
C PRO A 136 -12.87 0.30 8.23
N GLY A 137 -12.19 1.11 7.42
CA GLY A 137 -12.53 1.30 6.00
C GLY A 137 -12.58 -0.01 5.22
N VAL A 138 -11.62 -0.90 5.47
CA VAL A 138 -11.48 -2.20 4.76
C VAL A 138 -12.44 -3.28 5.27
N ALA A 139 -13.22 -2.99 6.32
CA ALA A 139 -14.06 -4.02 6.95
C ALA A 139 -15.20 -4.51 6.05
N ASP A 140 -15.66 -3.68 5.11
CA ASP A 140 -16.67 -4.08 4.12
C ASP A 140 -16.15 -5.24 3.25
N TRP A 141 -14.90 -5.16 2.79
CA TRP A 141 -14.25 -6.21 2.01
C TRP A 141 -14.00 -7.46 2.83
N GLY A 142 -13.50 -7.30 4.06
CA GLY A 142 -13.27 -8.42 4.96
C GLY A 142 -14.53 -9.22 5.26
N MET A 143 -15.64 -8.53 5.56
CA MET A 143 -16.93 -9.18 5.83
C MET A 143 -17.45 -9.90 4.59
N THR A 144 -17.36 -9.26 3.41
CA THR A 144 -17.78 -9.86 2.12
C THR A 144 -17.03 -11.16 1.84
N ASN A 145 -15.75 -11.23 2.23
CA ASN A 145 -14.90 -12.40 2.03
C ASN A 145 -14.86 -13.36 3.23
N ARG A 146 -15.72 -13.17 4.25
CA ARG A 146 -15.73 -14.00 5.47
C ARG A 146 -14.34 -14.09 6.12
N ALA A 147 -13.58 -13.00 6.07
CA ALA A 147 -12.24 -12.94 6.65
C ALA A 147 -12.30 -12.99 8.18
N PHE A 148 -11.21 -13.47 8.79
CA PHE A 148 -10.97 -13.24 10.20
C PHE A 148 -10.41 -11.83 10.40
N PHE A 149 -10.83 -11.15 11.45
CA PHE A 149 -10.39 -9.81 11.80
C PHE A 149 -9.55 -9.84 13.08
N SER A 150 -8.41 -9.15 13.06
CA SER A 150 -7.43 -9.12 14.14
C SER A 150 -6.87 -7.71 14.34
N ASP A 151 -6.31 -7.42 15.51
CA ASP A 151 -5.29 -6.38 15.67
C ASP A 151 -4.09 -6.84 16.53
N LEU A 152 -3.90 -8.16 16.61
CA LEU A 152 -2.83 -8.78 17.39
C LEU A 152 -1.47 -8.16 17.06
N SER A 153 -0.70 -7.88 18.12
CA SER A 153 0.69 -7.49 18.00
C SER A 153 1.50 -8.55 17.26
N THR A 154 2.31 -8.08 16.32
CA THR A 154 3.26 -8.88 15.55
C THR A 154 4.70 -8.69 16.04
N LYS A 155 4.87 -8.04 17.19
CA LYS A 155 6.15 -7.87 17.86
C LYS A 155 6.51 -9.11 18.68
N PRO A 156 7.68 -9.75 18.48
CA PRO A 156 8.05 -11.00 19.16
C PRO A 156 8.04 -10.94 20.69
N GLU A 157 8.29 -9.77 21.29
CA GLU A 157 8.26 -9.60 22.75
C GLU A 157 6.85 -9.74 23.34
N ASP A 158 5.79 -9.52 22.55
CA ASP A 158 4.39 -9.64 22.97
C ASP A 158 3.92 -11.10 22.82
N GLN A 159 4.56 -12.00 23.58
CA GLN A 159 4.56 -13.46 23.37
C GLN A 159 3.18 -14.08 23.05
N GLU A 160 2.14 -13.74 23.82
CA GLU A 160 0.80 -14.32 23.63
C GLU A 160 0.14 -13.85 22.33
N GLU A 161 0.18 -12.53 22.05
CA GLU A 161 -0.40 -11.97 20.84
C GLU A 161 0.38 -12.42 19.61
N TYR A 162 1.71 -12.39 19.68
CA TYR A 162 2.61 -12.82 18.62
C TYR A 162 2.39 -14.30 18.27
N ALA A 163 2.30 -15.18 19.27
CA ALA A 163 2.08 -16.61 19.03
C ALA A 163 0.77 -16.87 18.28
N LEU A 164 -0.29 -16.15 18.62
CA LEU A 164 -1.57 -16.27 17.91
C LEU A 164 -1.54 -15.65 16.52
N ALA A 165 -0.91 -14.48 16.35
CA ALA A 165 -0.71 -13.84 15.04
C ALA A 165 0.08 -14.75 14.10
N ASN A 166 1.20 -15.30 14.58
CA ASN A 166 2.04 -16.27 13.86
C ASN A 166 1.24 -17.53 13.48
N LYS A 167 0.42 -18.05 14.40
CA LYS A 167 -0.45 -19.20 14.14
C LYS A 167 -1.50 -18.93 13.06
N LEU A 168 -2.17 -17.78 13.11
CA LEU A 168 -3.16 -17.35 12.12
C LEU A 168 -2.51 -17.25 10.73
N LEU A 169 -1.41 -16.52 10.62
CA LEU A 169 -0.70 -16.29 9.35
C LEU A 169 -0.13 -17.60 8.78
N GLY A 170 0.43 -18.48 9.62
CA GLY A 170 0.94 -19.78 9.19
C GLY A 170 -0.13 -20.77 8.70
N GLN A 171 -1.41 -20.49 8.91
CA GLN A 171 -2.53 -21.31 8.45
C GLN A 171 -3.22 -20.76 7.20
N MET A 172 -2.77 -19.64 6.65
CA MET A 172 -3.29 -19.06 5.42
C MET A 172 -2.84 -19.83 4.17
N ASN A 173 -3.60 -19.71 3.09
CA ASN A 173 -3.22 -20.27 1.80
C ASN A 173 -1.96 -19.56 1.24
N PRO A 174 -1.17 -20.23 0.39
CA PRO A 174 -0.05 -19.59 -0.30
C PRO A 174 -0.49 -18.31 -1.03
N MET A 175 0.28 -17.23 -0.86
CA MET A 175 -0.02 -15.90 -1.42
C MET A 175 -1.37 -15.30 -0.98
N ALA A 176 -1.96 -15.73 0.14
CA ALA A 176 -3.12 -15.04 0.71
C ALA A 176 -2.79 -13.57 1.04
N MET A 177 -3.84 -12.75 1.14
CA MET A 177 -3.74 -11.33 1.40
C MET A 177 -4.02 -11.01 2.86
N VAL A 178 -3.09 -10.30 3.47
CA VAL A 178 -3.23 -9.68 4.78
C VAL A 178 -3.57 -8.22 4.53
N MET A 179 -4.84 -7.85 4.68
CA MET A 179 -5.30 -6.49 4.37
C MET A 179 -5.50 -5.67 5.63
N GLY A 180 -5.38 -4.36 5.52
CA GLY A 180 -5.46 -3.46 6.66
C GLY A 180 -4.08 -3.11 7.20
N TRP A 181 -4.00 -2.65 8.46
CA TRP A 181 -2.74 -2.17 9.02
C TRP A 181 -2.58 -2.56 10.48
N HIS A 182 -1.33 -2.77 10.88
CA HIS A 182 -0.90 -3.00 12.26
C HIS A 182 -1.12 -1.75 13.13
N SER A 183 -0.98 -1.87 14.45
CA SER A 183 -1.17 -0.75 15.39
C SER A 183 0.18 -0.20 15.82
N TYR A 184 0.50 1.06 15.50
CA TYR A 184 1.75 1.71 15.97
C TYR A 184 1.87 1.83 17.50
N LYS A 185 0.82 1.49 18.26
CA LYS A 185 0.90 1.35 19.73
C LYS A 185 1.42 -0.02 20.18
N LYS A 186 1.22 -1.06 19.37
CA LYS A 186 1.57 -2.45 19.68
C LYS A 186 2.91 -2.84 19.06
N ASP A 187 3.05 -2.57 17.77
CA ASP A 187 4.15 -3.04 16.94
C ASP A 187 4.55 -2.01 15.88
N LEU A 188 5.59 -2.33 15.12
CA LEU A 188 6.06 -1.53 14.00
C LEU A 188 5.72 -2.20 12.68
N GLU A 189 5.70 -1.40 11.61
CA GLU A 189 5.54 -1.90 10.24
C GLU A 189 6.57 -2.98 9.91
N ARG A 190 7.81 -2.80 10.40
CA ARG A 190 8.86 -3.79 10.25
C ARG A 190 8.48 -5.14 10.86
N ASP A 191 7.83 -5.16 12.01
CA ASP A 191 7.48 -6.40 12.72
C ASP A 191 6.35 -7.10 11.97
N HIS A 192 5.33 -6.34 11.58
CA HIS A 192 4.15 -6.83 10.86
C HIS A 192 4.49 -7.40 9.49
N VAL A 193 5.13 -6.59 8.63
CA VAL A 193 5.42 -6.98 7.24
C VAL A 193 6.48 -8.09 7.22
N SER A 194 7.43 -8.12 8.17
CA SER A 194 8.38 -9.24 8.28
C SER A 194 7.67 -10.56 8.61
N LEU A 195 6.78 -10.55 9.61
CA LEU A 195 6.04 -11.76 9.99
C LEU A 195 5.17 -12.26 8.82
N VAL A 196 4.44 -11.37 8.17
CA VAL A 196 3.63 -11.72 6.99
C VAL A 196 4.51 -12.27 5.85
N SER A 197 5.63 -11.62 5.56
CA SER A 197 6.58 -12.03 4.51
C SER A 197 7.22 -13.39 4.79
N SER A 198 7.46 -13.73 6.05
CA SER A 198 8.02 -15.04 6.46
C SER A 198 7.16 -16.23 6.03
N TYR A 199 5.88 -16.01 5.77
CA TYR A 199 4.96 -17.01 5.24
C TYR A 199 4.77 -16.93 3.71
N GLY A 200 5.37 -15.95 3.04
CA GLY A 200 5.15 -15.66 1.62
C GLY A 200 3.75 -15.10 1.34
N LEU A 201 3.16 -14.44 2.34
CA LEU A 201 1.89 -13.75 2.25
C LEU A 201 2.10 -12.28 1.84
N ARG A 202 1.03 -11.59 1.50
CA ARG A 202 1.08 -10.26 0.86
C ARG A 202 0.29 -9.26 1.69
N VAL A 203 0.93 -8.18 2.14
CA VAL A 203 0.21 -7.08 2.79
C VAL A 203 -0.44 -6.20 1.71
N GLU A 204 -1.68 -5.76 1.90
CA GLU A 204 -2.36 -4.91 0.92
C GLU A 204 -3.38 -3.95 1.55
N GLY A 205 -3.27 -2.66 1.20
CA GLY A 205 -4.19 -1.61 1.62
C GLY A 205 -4.17 -1.29 3.13
N LEU A 206 -4.40 -0.03 3.48
CA LEU A 206 -4.52 0.37 4.88
C LEU A 206 -5.86 -0.08 5.48
N HIS A 207 -5.93 -0.11 6.81
CA HIS A 207 -7.19 -0.35 7.54
C HIS A 207 -8.29 0.67 7.14
N THR A 208 -7.87 1.86 6.69
CA THR A 208 -8.73 2.95 6.21
C THR A 208 -9.20 2.80 4.76
N LEU A 209 -8.70 1.84 3.99
CA LEU A 209 -9.05 1.67 2.57
C LEU A 209 -10.55 1.34 2.41
N PRO A 210 -11.37 2.27 1.89
CA PRO A 210 -12.82 2.11 1.94
C PRO A 210 -13.43 1.59 0.64
N ASN A 211 -14.71 1.21 0.72
CA ASN A 211 -15.58 0.92 -0.44
C ASN A 211 -15.09 -0.19 -1.36
N LEU A 212 -14.25 -1.10 -0.88
CA LEU A 212 -13.71 -2.18 -1.71
C LEU A 212 -14.79 -3.17 -2.11
N SER A 213 -15.74 -3.49 -1.23
CA SER A 213 -16.87 -4.36 -1.57
C SER A 213 -17.72 -3.80 -2.71
N PHE A 214 -17.85 -2.47 -2.82
CA PHE A 214 -18.52 -1.83 -3.95
C PHE A 214 -17.61 -1.78 -5.18
N SER A 215 -16.38 -1.28 -5.01
CA SER A 215 -15.46 -1.00 -6.11
C SER A 215 -14.99 -2.26 -6.83
N HIS A 216 -14.94 -3.40 -6.13
CA HIS A 216 -14.65 -4.70 -6.72
C HIS A 216 -15.68 -5.13 -7.77
N HIS A 217 -16.94 -4.71 -7.61
CA HIS A 217 -18.01 -5.01 -8.56
C HIS A 217 -18.12 -4.00 -9.70
N VAL A 218 -17.25 -3.00 -9.77
CA VAL A 218 -17.18 -2.05 -10.88
C VAL A 218 -16.04 -2.46 -11.81
N PRO A 219 -16.34 -3.12 -12.95
CA PRO A 219 -15.30 -3.56 -13.87
C PRO A 219 -14.67 -2.38 -14.60
N ALA A 220 -13.45 -2.58 -15.09
CA ALA A 220 -12.88 -1.68 -16.09
C ALA A 220 -13.73 -1.73 -17.38
N GLU A 221 -13.58 -0.73 -18.23
CA GLU A 221 -14.26 -0.68 -19.52
C GLU A 221 -13.84 -1.90 -20.37
N PRO A 222 -14.78 -2.56 -21.06
CA PRO A 222 -14.44 -3.71 -21.89
C PRO A 222 -13.35 -3.38 -22.91
N GLY A 223 -12.24 -4.11 -22.86
CA GLY A 223 -11.09 -3.87 -23.74
C GLY A 223 -10.21 -2.69 -23.35
N PHE A 224 -10.39 -2.11 -22.15
CA PHE A 224 -9.46 -1.11 -21.63
C PHE A 224 -8.04 -1.67 -21.58
N VAL A 225 -7.09 -0.91 -22.15
CA VAL A 225 -5.67 -1.26 -22.15
C VAL A 225 -4.93 -0.23 -21.31
N TYR A 226 -4.36 -0.67 -20.20
CA TYR A 226 -3.50 0.17 -19.37
C TYR A 226 -2.25 0.55 -20.17
N ARG A 227 -2.01 1.86 -20.31
CA ARG A 227 -0.86 2.43 -21.02
C ARG A 227 -0.20 3.47 -20.14
N ASN A 228 1.09 3.30 -19.92
CA ASN A 228 1.90 4.23 -19.15
C ASN A 228 2.54 5.27 -20.08
N HIS A 229 2.97 6.41 -19.55
CA HIS A 229 3.61 7.47 -20.34
C HIS A 229 5.12 7.22 -20.47
N HIS A 230 5.50 6.30 -21.36
CA HIS A 230 6.90 6.05 -21.66
C HIS A 230 7.53 7.23 -22.42
N ASN A 231 8.61 7.78 -21.87
CA ASN A 231 9.44 8.85 -22.45
C ASN A 231 10.68 8.29 -23.17
N ILE A 232 10.94 7.00 -22.99
CA ILE A 232 11.98 6.28 -23.71
C ILE A 232 11.49 5.77 -25.08
N ASN A 233 12.32 5.98 -26.11
CA ASN A 233 12.06 5.51 -27.47
C ASN A 233 13.01 4.36 -27.81
N PRO A 234 12.52 3.22 -28.33
CA PRO A 234 13.38 2.13 -28.81
C PRO A 234 14.43 2.63 -29.81
N GLY A 235 15.69 2.21 -29.61
CA GLY A 235 16.80 2.57 -30.50
C GLY A 235 17.39 3.97 -30.30
N LYS A 236 16.75 4.85 -29.52
CA LYS A 236 17.33 6.15 -29.14
C LYS A 236 18.34 5.96 -28.01
N THR A 237 19.50 6.58 -28.13
CA THR A 237 20.51 6.65 -27.06
C THR A 237 20.20 7.83 -26.14
N TYR A 238 20.34 7.62 -24.84
CA TYR A 238 20.10 8.62 -23.81
C TYR A 238 21.42 8.88 -23.09
N ALA A 239 22.32 9.59 -23.77
CA ALA A 239 23.64 9.91 -23.23
C ALA A 239 23.55 11.11 -22.27
N PRO A 240 23.79 10.92 -20.96
CA PRO A 240 23.76 12.02 -19.99
C PRO A 240 24.92 13.00 -20.20
N LYS A 241 24.71 14.26 -19.80
CA LYS A 241 25.71 15.33 -19.79
C LYS A 241 26.38 15.44 -18.41
N ASN A 242 27.31 16.39 -18.28
CA ASN A 242 27.97 16.74 -17.03
C ASN A 242 27.02 17.51 -16.08
N LYS A 243 26.01 16.84 -15.52
CA LYS A 243 24.94 17.42 -14.69
C LYS A 243 24.55 16.54 -13.50
N VAL A 244 23.79 17.11 -12.57
CA VAL A 244 23.00 16.35 -11.58
C VAL A 244 21.62 16.09 -12.16
N TYR A 245 21.31 14.84 -12.47
CA TYR A 245 19.97 14.45 -12.90
C TYR A 245 19.12 14.15 -11.68
N LEU A 246 17.91 14.70 -11.65
CA LEU A 246 16.90 14.46 -10.63
C LEU A 246 15.75 13.64 -11.22
N ALA A 247 15.21 12.72 -10.42
CA ALA A 247 13.90 12.14 -10.63
C ALA A 247 13.18 12.04 -9.28
N CYS A 248 11.87 12.25 -9.30
CA CYS A 248 11.03 12.20 -8.11
C CYS A 248 10.08 11.01 -8.21
N VAL A 249 9.99 10.24 -7.12
CA VAL A 249 9.00 9.20 -6.92
C VAL A 249 8.16 9.58 -5.71
N GLN A 250 6.84 9.46 -5.80
CA GLN A 250 5.97 9.60 -4.64
C GLN A 250 5.78 8.29 -3.92
N THR A 251 5.89 8.34 -2.58
CA THR A 251 5.70 7.22 -1.67
C THR A 251 4.24 6.78 -1.54
N ASP A 252 4.03 5.59 -1.00
CA ASP A 252 2.76 5.09 -0.42
C ASP A 252 1.62 4.87 -1.44
N GLY A 253 1.94 4.85 -2.73
CA GLY A 253 1.03 4.42 -3.79
C GLY A 253 0.03 5.46 -4.32
N LEU A 254 -0.50 5.17 -5.51
CA LEU A 254 -1.62 5.89 -6.13
C LEU A 254 -2.83 5.88 -5.19
N GLY A 255 -3.20 7.06 -4.71
CA GLY A 255 -4.44 7.28 -3.99
C GLY A 255 -4.31 7.64 -2.51
N ILE A 256 -3.10 7.86 -2.01
CA ILE A 256 -2.89 8.54 -0.73
C ILE A 256 -2.22 9.88 -1.00
N GLY A 257 -2.74 10.95 -0.39
CA GLY A 257 -2.13 12.28 -0.40
C GLY A 257 -2.23 13.02 -1.75
N ALA A 258 -1.12 13.12 -2.47
CA ALA A 258 -0.88 14.20 -3.43
C ALA A 258 -1.45 14.06 -4.87
N TRP A 259 -2.19 13.00 -5.19
CA TRP A 259 -2.73 12.80 -6.56
C TRP A 259 -3.69 13.91 -7.04
N HIS A 260 -4.44 14.50 -6.11
CA HIS A 260 -5.38 15.59 -6.40
C HIS A 260 -4.89 16.97 -5.94
N GLU A 261 -3.64 17.04 -5.48
CA GLU A 261 -3.07 18.25 -4.90
C GLU A 261 -2.45 19.17 -5.97
N PRO A 262 -2.22 20.47 -5.65
CA PRO A 262 -1.65 21.44 -6.57
C PRO A 262 -0.29 21.03 -7.16
N GLY A 263 -0.03 21.49 -8.39
CA GLY A 263 1.22 21.30 -9.12
C GLY A 263 1.33 19.98 -9.89
N ARG A 264 0.40 19.02 -9.70
CA ARG A 264 0.41 17.76 -10.46
C ARG A 264 0.33 18.04 -11.96
N GLY A 265 1.22 17.40 -12.71
CA GLY A 265 1.33 17.55 -14.17
C GLY A 265 2.22 18.72 -14.63
N GLU A 266 2.72 19.57 -13.73
CA GLU A 266 3.63 20.68 -14.08
C GLU A 266 5.08 20.23 -14.29
N ILE A 267 5.49 19.16 -13.62
CA ILE A 267 6.84 18.58 -13.69
C ILE A 267 6.77 17.06 -13.86
N PRO A 268 7.79 16.41 -14.47
CA PRO A 268 7.89 14.95 -14.49
C PRO A 268 7.87 14.36 -13.08
N TYR A 269 7.03 13.36 -12.86
CA TYR A 269 6.79 12.79 -11.54
C TYR A 269 6.38 11.33 -11.63
N ALA A 270 7.00 10.47 -10.82
CA ALA A 270 6.70 9.06 -10.79
C ALA A 270 5.82 8.66 -9.60
N TRP A 271 4.94 7.68 -9.82
CA TRP A 271 3.97 7.21 -8.83
C TRP A 271 4.05 5.70 -8.67
N GLU A 272 4.21 5.26 -7.43
CA GLU A 272 4.02 3.86 -7.06
C GLU A 272 2.57 3.42 -7.30
N VAL A 273 2.36 2.25 -7.88
CA VAL A 273 1.01 1.73 -8.18
C VAL A 273 0.61 0.64 -7.20
N ILE A 274 -0.60 0.77 -6.63
CA ILE A 274 -1.28 -0.34 -5.93
C ILE A 274 -1.76 -1.35 -6.98
N MET A 275 -0.85 -2.21 -7.45
CA MET A 275 -1.08 -3.08 -8.61
C MET A 275 -2.30 -4.00 -8.47
N ASN A 276 -2.64 -4.41 -7.24
CA ASN A 276 -3.80 -5.25 -6.99
C ASN A 276 -5.14 -4.56 -7.29
N TYR A 277 -5.19 -3.23 -7.45
CA TYR A 277 -6.42 -2.55 -7.91
C TYR A 277 -6.84 -3.01 -9.32
N SER A 278 -5.93 -3.58 -10.12
CA SER A 278 -6.27 -4.20 -11.42
C SER A 278 -7.38 -5.26 -11.33
N TRP A 279 -7.56 -5.89 -10.18
CA TRP A 279 -8.63 -6.87 -9.93
C TRP A 279 -9.45 -6.57 -8.67
N LEU A 280 -8.88 -5.92 -7.65
CA LEU A 280 -9.61 -5.51 -6.44
C LEU A 280 -10.59 -4.37 -6.72
N ALA A 281 -10.22 -3.42 -7.59
CA ALA A 281 -11.06 -2.29 -7.94
C ALA A 281 -10.75 -1.81 -9.37
N PRO A 282 -11.10 -2.60 -10.40
CA PRO A 282 -10.60 -2.39 -11.77
C PRO A 282 -10.94 -1.02 -12.36
N ALA A 283 -12.15 -0.51 -12.11
CA ALA A 283 -12.56 0.83 -12.55
C ALA A 283 -11.82 1.96 -11.83
N MET A 284 -11.38 1.73 -10.59
CA MET A 284 -10.55 2.69 -9.85
C MET A 284 -9.11 2.69 -10.39
N MET A 285 -8.57 1.54 -10.80
CA MET A 285 -7.30 1.53 -11.53
C MET A 285 -7.44 2.28 -12.86
N GLU A 286 -8.51 2.03 -13.62
CA GLU A 286 -8.80 2.74 -14.87
C GLU A 286 -8.91 4.26 -14.68
N TYR A 287 -9.52 4.70 -13.59
CA TYR A 287 -9.62 6.10 -13.22
C TYR A 287 -8.25 6.79 -13.15
N PHE A 288 -7.27 6.17 -12.47
CA PHE A 288 -5.91 6.74 -12.38
C PHE A 288 -5.23 6.83 -13.75
N TYR A 289 -5.36 5.80 -14.58
CA TYR A 289 -4.80 5.80 -15.94
C TYR A 289 -5.47 6.81 -16.85
N THR A 290 -6.79 6.96 -16.75
CA THR A 290 -7.55 7.91 -17.58
C THR A 290 -7.18 9.36 -17.27
N MET A 291 -6.83 9.65 -16.03
CA MET A 291 -6.46 10.99 -15.58
C MET A 291 -4.96 11.27 -15.65
N ALA A 292 -4.12 10.29 -15.95
CA ALA A 292 -2.68 10.46 -16.06
C ALA A 292 -2.35 11.58 -17.06
N THR A 293 -1.48 12.49 -16.64
CA THR A 293 -0.92 13.54 -17.49
C THR A 293 0.35 13.03 -18.17
N PRO A 294 0.82 13.68 -19.26
CA PRO A 294 2.08 13.28 -19.90
C PRO A 294 3.32 13.29 -19.00
N ASN A 295 3.25 13.96 -17.85
CA ASN A 295 4.33 14.03 -16.86
C ASN A 295 4.20 12.98 -15.74
N ASP A 296 3.11 12.21 -15.68
CA ASP A 296 2.93 11.14 -14.71
C ASP A 296 3.53 9.83 -15.25
N TYR A 297 4.42 9.22 -14.47
CA TYR A 297 5.02 7.92 -14.82
C TYR A 297 4.73 6.88 -13.73
N PHE A 298 4.15 5.74 -14.10
CA PHE A 298 3.77 4.72 -13.11
C PHE A 298 4.85 3.65 -12.93
N ILE A 299 5.06 3.20 -11.69
CA ILE A 299 5.99 2.11 -11.35
C ILE A 299 5.31 1.03 -10.52
N GLY A 300 5.80 -0.22 -10.65
CA GLY A 300 5.45 -1.25 -9.67
C GLY A 300 6.27 -1.03 -8.41
N ALA A 301 5.71 -1.36 -7.25
CA ALA A 301 6.34 -1.05 -5.97
C ALA A 301 6.02 -2.07 -4.88
N LEU A 302 6.49 -1.77 -3.66
CA LEU A 302 6.27 -2.56 -2.45
C LEU A 302 6.85 -3.99 -2.55
N SER A 303 7.89 -4.15 -3.36
CA SER A 303 8.68 -5.39 -3.49
C SER A 303 7.94 -6.61 -4.01
N GLY A 304 6.63 -6.58 -4.25
CA GLY A 304 5.91 -7.78 -4.65
C GLY A 304 4.54 -7.54 -5.26
N PRO A 305 3.72 -8.60 -5.37
CA PRO A 305 2.33 -8.53 -5.82
C PRO A 305 1.40 -8.03 -4.70
N GLY A 306 1.81 -6.95 -4.03
CA GLY A 306 1.45 -6.51 -2.69
C GLY A 306 2.74 -6.24 -1.88
N TYR A 307 2.60 -5.71 -0.66
CA TYR A 307 3.74 -5.32 0.16
C TYR A 307 4.38 -6.51 0.88
N ILE A 308 5.68 -6.70 0.62
CA ILE A 308 6.54 -7.73 1.22
C ILE A 308 7.94 -7.19 1.53
N TYR A 309 8.65 -7.86 2.45
CA TYR A 309 10.08 -7.70 2.63
C TYR A 309 10.81 -8.92 2.07
N PRO A 310 11.47 -8.81 0.91
CA PRO A 310 12.04 -9.97 0.22
C PRO A 310 13.13 -10.71 0.99
N LYS A 311 13.86 -10.06 1.92
CA LYS A 311 14.82 -10.71 2.82
C LYS A 311 14.13 -11.60 3.86
N ALA A 312 12.91 -11.26 4.27
CA ALA A 312 12.10 -12.09 5.18
C ALA A 312 11.33 -13.21 4.46
N VAL A 313 11.19 -13.16 3.13
CA VAL A 313 10.48 -14.20 2.37
C VAL A 313 11.32 -15.48 2.26
N PRO A 314 10.75 -16.67 2.51
CA PRO A 314 11.44 -17.94 2.26
C PRO A 314 11.92 -18.05 0.81
N LYS A 315 13.18 -18.48 0.63
CA LYS A 315 13.87 -18.50 -0.68
C LYS A 315 13.11 -19.26 -1.77
N ASP A 316 12.39 -20.32 -1.41
CA ASP A 316 11.58 -21.13 -2.31
C ASP A 316 10.27 -20.44 -2.74
N LYS A 317 9.80 -19.44 -1.98
CA LYS A 317 8.55 -18.70 -2.25
C LYS A 317 8.77 -17.41 -3.03
N LEU A 318 9.92 -16.75 -2.84
CA LEU A 318 10.21 -15.45 -3.46
C LEU A 318 10.04 -15.44 -5.00
N PRO A 319 10.52 -16.45 -5.76
CA PRO A 319 10.35 -16.47 -7.21
C PRO A 319 8.88 -16.44 -7.67
N GLY A 320 7.98 -17.09 -6.93
CA GLY A 320 6.54 -17.10 -7.24
C GLY A 320 5.89 -15.74 -7.01
N LEU A 321 6.29 -15.03 -5.95
CA LEU A 321 5.83 -13.66 -5.69
C LEU A 321 6.32 -12.69 -6.76
N ILE A 322 7.60 -12.76 -7.13
CA ILE A 322 8.18 -11.94 -8.20
C ILE A 322 7.50 -12.22 -9.55
N ALA A 323 7.21 -13.48 -9.87
CA ALA A 323 6.49 -13.85 -11.09
C ALA A 323 5.08 -13.22 -11.10
N LYS A 324 4.37 -13.23 -9.97
CA LYS A 324 3.04 -12.61 -9.88
C LYS A 324 3.11 -11.10 -10.01
N ALA A 325 4.12 -10.45 -9.41
CA ALA A 325 4.36 -9.02 -9.59
C ALA A 325 4.65 -8.68 -11.06
N ARG A 326 5.45 -9.51 -11.75
CA ARG A 326 5.72 -9.36 -13.19
C ARG A 326 4.44 -9.41 -14.02
N GLU A 327 3.54 -10.38 -13.78
CA GLU A 327 2.25 -10.45 -14.49
C GLU A 327 1.44 -9.15 -14.35
N MET A 328 1.43 -8.56 -13.15
CA MET A 328 0.74 -7.30 -12.89
C MET A 328 1.44 -6.13 -13.59
N MET A 329 2.76 -6.08 -13.58
CA MET A 329 3.52 -5.07 -14.32
C MET A 329 3.27 -5.15 -15.83
N GLU A 330 3.18 -6.35 -16.39
CA GLU A 330 2.86 -6.57 -17.81
C GLU A 330 1.44 -6.08 -18.14
N LEU A 331 0.46 -6.39 -17.29
CA LEU A 331 -0.92 -5.91 -17.43
C LEU A 331 -1.01 -4.38 -17.37
N LEU A 332 -0.26 -3.76 -16.46
CA LEU A 332 -0.29 -2.33 -16.16
C LEU A 332 0.73 -1.51 -16.97
N ASP A 333 1.46 -2.13 -17.91
CA ASP A 333 2.49 -1.47 -18.72
C ASP A 333 3.57 -0.74 -17.88
N LEU A 334 4.00 -1.38 -16.79
CA LEU A 334 5.01 -0.89 -15.87
C LEU A 334 6.39 -1.42 -16.26
N ARG A 335 7.41 -0.55 -16.28
CA ARG A 335 8.78 -0.91 -16.70
C ARG A 335 9.85 -0.69 -15.64
N VAL A 336 9.52 -0.01 -14.54
CA VAL A 336 10.39 0.18 -13.38
C VAL A 336 9.72 -0.46 -12.18
N PHE A 337 10.51 -1.07 -11.30
CA PHE A 337 10.02 -1.72 -10.09
C PHE A 337 10.82 -1.28 -8.86
N GLU A 338 10.11 -0.85 -7.81
CA GLU A 338 10.71 -0.52 -6.51
C GLU A 338 10.80 -1.76 -5.61
N ILE A 339 11.94 -1.88 -4.93
CA ILE A 339 12.22 -2.92 -3.95
C ILE A 339 12.63 -2.26 -2.63
N MET A 340 11.81 -2.44 -1.60
CA MET A 340 12.02 -1.99 -0.25
C MET A 340 12.06 -3.17 0.74
N ASP A 341 12.91 -3.06 1.76
CA ASP A 341 13.01 -4.07 2.81
C ASP A 341 13.41 -3.44 4.16
N TYR A 342 12.57 -3.62 5.19
CA TYR A 342 12.88 -3.19 6.57
C TYR A 342 12.92 -4.35 7.56
N SER A 343 13.07 -5.58 7.09
CA SER A 343 13.05 -6.77 7.95
C SER A 343 14.24 -6.88 8.90
N GLU A 344 15.31 -6.14 8.63
CA GLU A 344 16.50 -6.08 9.46
C GLU A 344 16.86 -4.62 9.78
N GLY A 345 17.31 -4.34 11.01
CA GLY A 345 17.67 -2.98 11.45
C GLY A 345 16.50 -2.15 11.99
N ALA A 346 16.54 -0.83 11.80
CA ALA A 346 15.55 0.14 12.30
C ALA A 346 14.48 0.56 11.26
N THR A 347 13.35 1.12 11.69
CA THR A 347 12.38 1.73 10.76
C THR A 347 12.91 3.07 10.27
N VAL A 348 12.82 3.39 8.97
CA VAL A 348 13.37 4.60 8.32
C VAL A 348 14.91 4.70 8.30
N GLU A 349 15.60 4.32 9.37
CA GLU A 349 17.08 4.32 9.51
C GLU A 349 17.70 2.91 9.45
N GLY A 350 16.92 1.87 9.12
CA GLY A 350 17.40 0.49 9.09
C GLY A 350 18.04 0.06 7.79
N ASN A 351 18.39 -1.22 7.78
CA ASN A 351 19.08 -1.88 6.69
C ASN A 351 18.11 -2.11 5.52
N THR A 352 17.91 -1.04 4.77
CA THR A 352 17.14 -0.98 3.50
C THR A 352 17.92 -1.57 2.34
N GLU A 353 19.19 -1.89 2.56
CA GLU A 353 20.02 -2.54 1.58
C GLU A 353 19.58 -3.98 1.32
N LEU A 354 19.72 -4.38 0.06
CA LEU A 354 19.34 -5.68 -0.43
C LEU A 354 20.58 -6.56 -0.56
N THR A 355 20.43 -7.83 -0.24
CA THR A 355 21.46 -8.83 -0.52
C THR A 355 21.58 -9.05 -2.02
N GLN A 356 22.74 -9.52 -2.47
CA GLN A 356 22.95 -9.88 -3.86
C GLN A 356 21.93 -10.93 -4.35
N GLU A 357 21.60 -11.90 -3.50
CA GLU A 357 20.63 -12.96 -3.80
C GLU A 357 19.23 -12.40 -4.08
N VAL A 358 18.74 -11.49 -3.24
CA VAL A 358 17.46 -10.81 -3.45
C VAL A 358 17.47 -10.05 -4.77
N VAL A 359 18.51 -9.25 -5.01
CA VAL A 359 18.63 -8.47 -6.25
C VAL A 359 18.63 -9.40 -7.48
N GLU A 360 19.38 -10.49 -7.44
CA GLU A 360 19.44 -11.47 -8.53
C GLU A 360 18.08 -12.12 -8.82
N ALA A 361 17.29 -12.39 -7.79
CA ALA A 361 15.93 -12.91 -7.96
C ALA A 361 15.04 -11.96 -8.77
N TYR A 362 15.09 -10.64 -8.53
CA TYR A 362 14.32 -9.66 -9.31
C TYR A 362 14.84 -9.51 -10.75
N TYR A 363 16.17 -9.45 -10.94
CA TYR A 363 16.74 -9.37 -12.30
C TYR A 363 16.33 -10.56 -13.18
N ALA A 364 16.30 -11.76 -12.59
CA ALA A 364 15.87 -12.99 -13.26
C ALA A 364 14.35 -13.05 -13.45
N GLY A 365 13.59 -12.69 -12.41
CA GLY A 365 12.14 -12.80 -12.41
C GLY A 365 11.42 -11.74 -13.23
N MET A 366 12.01 -10.57 -13.44
CA MET A 366 11.42 -9.43 -14.18
C MET A 366 12.28 -9.02 -15.39
N PRO A 367 12.44 -9.85 -16.43
CA PRO A 367 13.34 -9.56 -17.55
C PRO A 367 12.93 -8.32 -18.38
N ALA A 368 11.65 -7.96 -18.36
CA ALA A 368 11.10 -6.83 -19.12
C ALA A 368 11.26 -5.46 -18.42
N ALA A 369 11.68 -5.44 -17.15
CA ALA A 369 11.94 -4.21 -16.41
C ALA A 369 13.22 -3.53 -16.92
N ILE A 370 13.14 -2.22 -17.20
CA ILE A 370 14.29 -1.43 -17.67
C ILE A 370 15.26 -1.07 -16.54
N GLY A 371 14.83 -1.20 -15.29
CA GLY A 371 15.62 -0.95 -14.09
C GLY A 371 14.79 -1.08 -12.83
N PHE A 372 15.45 -0.91 -11.69
CA PHE A 372 14.88 -1.05 -10.36
C PHE A 372 15.27 0.14 -9.49
N VAL A 373 14.42 0.48 -8.52
CA VAL A 373 14.75 1.45 -7.48
C VAL A 373 14.72 0.78 -6.10
N ASN A 374 15.49 1.27 -5.13
CA ASN A 374 15.59 0.65 -3.81
C ASN A 374 15.54 1.65 -2.66
N GLY A 375 14.79 1.29 -1.61
CA GLY A 375 14.72 2.01 -0.34
C GLY A 375 13.36 2.69 -0.15
N TYR A 376 13.27 3.49 0.91
CA TYR A 376 12.18 4.45 1.11
C TYR A 376 12.77 5.77 1.61
N ALA A 377 13.65 5.66 2.60
CA ALA A 377 14.67 6.63 2.94
C ALA A 377 15.95 6.37 2.12
N PRO A 378 17.03 7.19 2.27
CA PRO A 378 18.29 6.91 1.61
C PRO A 378 18.78 5.48 1.85
N ALA A 379 19.17 4.81 0.76
CA ALA A 379 19.63 3.42 0.77
C ALA A 379 20.91 3.28 -0.07
N PHE A 380 21.60 2.15 0.02
CA PHE A 380 22.94 2.00 -0.58
C PHE A 380 23.15 0.69 -1.34
N THR A 381 22.13 0.22 -2.04
CA THR A 381 22.25 -0.90 -2.99
C THR A 381 22.33 -0.38 -4.42
N PHE A 382 23.41 -0.72 -5.11
CA PHE A 382 23.63 -0.26 -6.47
C PHE A 382 24.18 -1.41 -7.30
N THR A 383 23.64 -1.61 -8.50
CA THR A 383 24.22 -2.50 -9.51
C THR A 383 23.71 -2.09 -10.88
N ASN A 384 24.38 -2.51 -11.94
CA ASN A 384 23.90 -2.32 -13.30
C ASN A 384 24.21 -3.56 -14.13
N LYS A 385 23.18 -4.32 -14.48
CA LYS A 385 23.32 -5.53 -15.30
C LYS A 385 22.66 -5.30 -16.65
N ASN A 386 23.44 -5.38 -17.73
CA ASN A 386 22.95 -5.21 -19.10
C ASN A 386 22.19 -3.88 -19.34
N LYS A 387 22.70 -2.77 -18.80
CA LYS A 387 22.08 -1.44 -18.87
C LYS A 387 20.71 -1.35 -18.20
N ARG A 388 20.42 -2.27 -17.27
CA ARG A 388 19.29 -2.21 -16.35
C ARG A 388 19.89 -1.91 -14.98
N PRO A 389 19.83 -0.66 -14.50
CA PRO A 389 20.38 -0.33 -13.19
C PRO A 389 19.40 -0.69 -12.08
N LEU A 390 19.93 -1.02 -10.91
CA LEU A 390 19.25 -0.87 -9.62
C LEU A 390 19.92 0.30 -8.92
N ILE A 391 19.15 1.33 -8.61
CA ILE A 391 19.64 2.56 -7.96
C ILE A 391 18.82 2.83 -6.70
N SER A 392 19.50 3.05 -5.57
CA SER A 392 18.84 3.42 -4.33
C SER A 392 18.42 4.89 -4.32
N TYR A 393 17.41 5.22 -3.51
CA TYR A 393 17.09 6.61 -3.19
C TYR A 393 18.27 7.30 -2.51
N ASP A 394 18.56 8.54 -2.92
CA ASP A 394 19.57 9.41 -2.30
C ASP A 394 18.96 10.29 -1.22
N TYR A 395 17.69 10.68 -1.41
CA TYR A 395 17.04 11.69 -0.58
C TYR A 395 15.58 11.35 -0.31
N TYR A 396 15.18 11.52 0.94
CA TYR A 396 13.78 11.43 1.35
C TYR A 396 13.27 12.82 1.74
N LEU A 397 12.30 13.33 0.97
CA LEU A 397 11.68 14.62 1.23
C LEU A 397 10.55 14.45 2.26
N SER A 398 10.90 14.66 3.52
CA SER A 398 9.93 14.72 4.63
C SER A 398 8.89 15.83 4.42
N PRO A 399 7.63 15.64 4.87
CA PRO A 399 6.59 16.65 4.78
C PRO A 399 6.86 17.85 5.71
N THR A 400 7.68 17.67 6.76
CA THR A 400 7.98 18.72 7.75
C THR A 400 9.27 19.49 7.45
N LYS A 401 10.11 19.01 6.53
CA LYS A 401 11.33 19.70 6.10
C LYS A 401 10.93 21.01 5.39
N THR A 402 11.60 22.12 5.67
CA THR A 402 11.32 23.37 4.91
C THR A 402 11.85 23.28 3.48
N GLU A 403 11.38 24.14 2.58
CA GLU A 403 11.92 24.17 1.21
C GLU A 403 13.39 24.59 1.21
N GLU A 404 13.77 25.53 2.06
CA GLU A 404 15.13 26.06 2.18
C GLU A 404 16.10 24.97 2.67
N GLU A 405 15.72 24.18 3.67
CA GLU A 405 16.53 23.05 4.13
C GLU A 405 16.62 21.96 3.07
N ALA A 406 15.54 21.66 2.34
CA ALA A 406 15.58 20.68 1.25
C ALA A 406 16.52 21.11 0.12
N VAL A 407 16.50 22.40 -0.26
CA VAL A 407 17.46 22.97 -1.22
C VAL A 407 18.90 22.84 -0.73
N ALA A 408 19.15 23.15 0.54
CA ALA A 408 20.48 23.02 1.14
C ALA A 408 20.97 21.57 1.14
N ASP A 409 20.11 20.61 1.53
CA ASP A 409 20.42 19.18 1.52
C ASP A 409 20.79 18.69 0.09
N LEU A 410 20.07 19.13 -0.93
CA LEU A 410 20.32 18.74 -2.33
C LEU A 410 21.63 19.31 -2.88
N HIS A 411 21.99 20.54 -2.52
CA HIS A 411 23.32 21.09 -2.83
C HIS A 411 24.44 20.40 -2.05
N GLU A 412 24.20 19.97 -0.82
CA GLU A 412 25.17 19.18 -0.06
C GLU A 412 25.42 17.82 -0.74
N LEU A 413 24.35 17.11 -1.13
CA LEU A 413 24.46 15.85 -1.88
C LEU A 413 25.20 16.04 -3.21
N GLU A 414 24.94 17.14 -3.91
CA GLU A 414 25.68 17.50 -5.12
C GLU A 414 27.19 17.63 -4.84
N ALA A 415 27.56 18.35 -3.79
CA ALA A 415 28.95 18.63 -3.44
C ALA A 415 29.68 17.36 -2.98
N LEU A 416 29.01 16.51 -2.19
CA LEU A 416 29.54 15.21 -1.75
C LEU A 416 29.77 14.24 -2.92
N ASN A 417 28.91 14.30 -3.94
CA ASN A 417 28.97 13.42 -5.10
C ASN A 417 29.57 14.12 -6.32
N ALA A 418 30.85 14.55 -6.26
CA ALA A 418 31.49 15.35 -7.31
C ALA A 418 31.61 14.68 -8.70
N ARG A 419 31.44 13.36 -8.82
CA ARG A 419 31.48 12.67 -10.11
C ARG A 419 30.19 12.93 -10.90
N ARG A 420 30.31 13.21 -12.20
CA ARG A 420 29.18 13.51 -13.08
C ARG A 420 29.10 12.52 -14.26
N PRO A 421 27.91 12.26 -14.82
CA PRO A 421 26.61 12.65 -14.28
C PRO A 421 26.36 12.09 -12.88
N TYR A 422 25.71 12.87 -12.01
CA TYR A 422 25.22 12.35 -10.74
C TYR A 422 23.73 12.07 -10.90
N PHE A 423 23.28 10.87 -10.53
CA PHE A 423 21.89 10.46 -10.58
C PHE A 423 21.35 10.51 -9.15
N LEU A 424 20.65 11.60 -8.82
CA LEU A 424 20.09 11.83 -7.49
C LEU A 424 18.59 11.49 -7.54
N LEU A 425 18.22 10.36 -6.94
CA LEU A 425 16.85 9.90 -6.89
C LEU A 425 16.18 10.36 -5.58
N MET A 426 15.04 11.05 -5.70
CA MET A 426 14.27 11.57 -4.56
C MET A 426 13.02 10.73 -4.33
N HIS A 427 12.82 10.29 -3.09
CA HIS A 427 11.55 9.75 -2.62
C HIS A 427 10.78 10.83 -1.86
N VAL A 428 9.54 11.09 -2.25
CA VAL A 428 8.75 12.21 -1.75
C VAL A 428 7.56 11.70 -0.95
N ARG A 429 7.47 12.08 0.33
CA ARG A 429 6.33 11.74 1.19
C ARG A 429 5.02 12.17 0.53
N GLU A 430 4.02 11.29 0.51
CA GLU A 430 2.70 11.44 -0.07
C GLU A 430 1.91 12.69 0.37
N TYR A 431 2.22 13.25 1.56
CA TYR A 431 1.64 14.51 2.04
C TYR A 431 2.33 15.77 1.50
N SER A 432 3.40 15.62 0.70
CA SER A 432 4.08 16.70 0.03
C SER A 432 3.52 16.86 -1.37
N ASN A 433 2.76 17.92 -1.63
CA ASN A 433 2.23 18.15 -2.97
C ASN A 433 3.32 18.48 -4.00
N VAL A 434 3.00 18.26 -5.28
CA VAL A 434 3.93 18.45 -6.40
C VAL A 434 4.33 19.92 -6.54
N GLN A 435 3.45 20.87 -6.18
CA GLN A 435 3.76 22.30 -6.19
C GLN A 435 4.96 22.65 -5.30
N ARG A 436 5.01 22.10 -4.08
CA ARG A 436 6.14 22.27 -3.15
C ARG A 436 7.42 21.66 -3.72
N VAL A 437 7.33 20.46 -4.29
CA VAL A 437 8.49 19.79 -4.91
C VAL A 437 9.06 20.64 -6.05
N LYS A 438 8.18 21.16 -6.91
CA LYS A 438 8.56 22.07 -7.99
C LYS A 438 9.25 23.33 -7.45
N SER A 439 8.71 23.96 -6.41
CA SER A 439 9.30 25.15 -5.77
C SER A 439 10.73 24.88 -5.26
N ILE A 440 10.97 23.71 -4.68
CA ILE A 440 12.32 23.29 -4.25
C ILE A 440 13.25 23.17 -5.46
N ILE A 441 12.81 22.44 -6.51
CA ILE A 441 13.64 22.19 -7.70
C ILE A 441 13.96 23.48 -8.46
N ASP A 442 13.02 24.41 -8.56
CA ASP A 442 13.22 25.71 -9.21
C ASP A 442 14.32 26.56 -8.54
N LYS A 443 14.66 26.28 -7.27
CA LYS A 443 15.70 26.98 -6.51
C LYS A 443 17.11 26.37 -6.65
N LEU A 444 17.26 25.20 -7.28
CA LEU A 444 18.53 24.45 -7.31
C LEU A 444 19.54 24.94 -8.35
N GLY A 445 19.14 25.69 -9.38
CA GLY A 445 20.08 26.19 -10.40
C GLY A 445 20.32 25.27 -11.61
N PRO A 446 21.10 25.74 -12.62
CA PRO A 446 21.20 25.11 -13.94
C PRO A 446 22.00 23.79 -14.02
N GLU A 447 22.77 23.47 -12.98
CA GLU A 447 23.54 22.23 -12.83
C GLU A 447 22.66 21.01 -12.57
N PHE A 448 21.46 21.24 -12.02
CA PHE A 448 20.42 20.23 -11.84
C PHE A 448 19.54 20.13 -13.10
N GLU A 449 19.07 18.92 -13.41
CA GLU A 449 18.12 18.65 -14.48
C GLU A 449 17.12 17.60 -14.04
N LEU A 450 15.88 18.05 -13.78
CA LEU A 450 14.76 17.14 -13.53
C LEU A 450 14.35 16.45 -14.83
N VAL A 451 14.22 15.13 -14.78
CA VAL A 451 13.82 14.29 -15.91
C VAL A 451 12.77 13.26 -15.49
N PRO A 452 11.96 12.72 -16.42
CA PRO A 452 11.12 11.56 -16.15
C PRO A 452 11.94 10.36 -15.65
N LEU A 453 11.36 9.57 -14.75
CA LEU A 453 12.07 8.47 -14.09
C LEU A 453 12.59 7.40 -15.07
N ASP A 454 11.85 7.07 -16.14
CA ASP A 454 12.31 6.11 -17.14
C ASP A 454 13.52 6.61 -17.94
N VAL A 455 13.57 7.91 -18.24
CA VAL A 455 14.74 8.57 -18.84
C VAL A 455 15.92 8.56 -17.86
N PHE A 456 15.68 8.89 -16.59
CA PHE A 456 16.67 8.83 -15.52
C PHE A 456 17.30 7.43 -15.41
N ILE A 457 16.47 6.39 -15.30
CA ILE A 457 16.90 4.99 -15.23
C ILE A 457 17.67 4.59 -16.49
N ARG A 458 17.23 5.04 -17.67
CA ARG A 458 17.93 4.74 -18.92
C ARG A 458 19.32 5.36 -18.97
N MET A 459 19.45 6.63 -18.59
CA MET A 459 20.75 7.32 -18.53
C MET A 459 21.69 6.67 -17.50
N ALA A 460 21.17 6.34 -16.32
CA ALA A 460 21.92 5.66 -15.26
C ALA A 460 22.43 4.27 -15.69
N GLY A 461 21.62 3.54 -16.47
CA GLY A 461 22.01 2.27 -17.07
C GLY A 461 23.07 2.38 -18.17
N GLU A 462 23.05 3.46 -18.95
CA GLU A 462 24.01 3.69 -20.04
C GLU A 462 25.36 4.22 -19.56
N ALA A 463 25.38 5.07 -18.54
CA ALA A 463 26.59 5.70 -18.02
C ALA A 463 26.60 5.75 -16.47
N PRO A 464 26.67 4.58 -15.79
CA PRO A 464 26.64 4.53 -14.33
C PRO A 464 27.88 5.21 -13.72
N THR A 465 27.65 6.07 -12.74
CA THR A 465 28.71 6.73 -11.95
C THR A 465 28.80 6.22 -10.51
N PHE A 466 27.76 5.53 -10.03
CA PHE A 466 27.74 4.80 -8.77
C PHE A 466 28.63 3.55 -8.82
N LYS A 467 29.04 3.07 -7.64
CA LYS A 467 29.80 1.82 -7.49
C LYS A 467 28.86 0.70 -7.09
N GLU A 468 29.08 -0.48 -7.64
CA GLU A 468 28.32 -1.66 -7.25
C GLU A 468 28.46 -1.94 -5.75
N ARG A 469 27.33 -2.17 -5.08
CA ARG A 469 27.23 -2.41 -3.65
C ARG A 469 25.96 -3.21 -3.35
N PHE A 470 26.12 -4.20 -2.48
CA PHE A 470 25.04 -4.99 -1.89
C PHE A 470 25.19 -5.02 -0.37
N LEU A 471 24.12 -5.36 0.33
CA LEU A 471 24.22 -5.73 1.74
C LEU A 471 25.13 -6.95 1.90
N LEU A 472 26.14 -6.83 2.77
CA LEU A 472 27.00 -7.94 3.13
C LEU A 472 26.24 -8.88 4.07
N THR A 473 26.05 -10.13 3.67
CA THR A 473 25.57 -11.17 4.59
C THR A 473 26.70 -11.49 5.57
N THR A 474 26.52 -11.20 6.86
CA THR A 474 27.35 -11.79 7.90
C THR A 474 27.21 -13.30 7.83
N ARG A 475 28.33 -13.99 7.60
CA ARG A 475 28.41 -15.46 7.58
C ARG A 475 28.18 -16.07 8.95
#